data_AF-A0AAR5NYZ1-F1
#
_entry.id   AF-A0AAR5NYZ1-F1
#
_cell.length_a   1.000
_cell.length_b   1.000
_cell.length_c   1.000
_cell.angle_alpha   90.00
_cell.angle_beta   90.00
_cell.angle_gamma   90.00
#
_symmetry.space_group_name_H-M   'P 1'
#
loop_
_entity.id
_entity.type
_entity.pdbx_description
1 polymer ?
#
loop_
_entity_poly.entity_id
_entity_poly.type
_entity_poly.pdbx_seq_one_letter_code
_entity_poly.pdbx_strand_id
1 'polypeptide(L)'
;MFTNNLVFIPKRFSTEKCGFIEGFHRKKPNFDVYYITHPEVHTTCKNQLGYVGKHPNVEFPGKNTLFITQGTKNIHLDKENNEDIHVTQIRYEYEAFRNSKLVSEGDKIYGILLGELAEKISESRAIVNENNTGVFYWFFALLNIIIKIFTKLNPVIKNCTTLTYIQSSVKSLKWIANHLESEKKFTPQLGNLCLAKCIDILLGVAFIWLCLPYKCIVTSNLDYISQGSVTHLRELLLYLMGSPIGLKLNYAFNHSLGKFFFYHINLWKVFLQAMQPILEANFQLLLLPALFGVSYQLAIICDIISLATFHVYCIYVYAARLFSLQVKGLISLWRLFIGRKFNPLRNRVDSCEYSSNQLFIGTLGFTLLLFLLPTTALYYTVFAAFRIITLVIHTLFSKLKDSISSIPLYIVILWIFKSSSIAGTLHMQLIESSNSNNVIEITLAPLSLTESIEKFSSTVKDNNTQINHSLSTIISRLLIGQLV
;
A
#
# COMPACT_ATOMS: atom_id res chain seq x y z
N MET A 1 -5.53 -54.69 3.12
CA MET A 1 -5.05 -53.31 3.38
C MET A 1 -6.26 -52.43 3.18
N PHE A 2 -6.91 -51.93 4.24
CA PHE A 2 -8.17 -51.19 4.08
C PHE A 2 -7.92 -49.93 3.23
N THR A 3 -8.49 -49.89 2.02
CA THR A 3 -8.48 -48.68 1.20
C THR A 3 -9.61 -47.79 1.71
N ASN A 4 -9.26 -46.77 2.49
CA ASN A 4 -10.25 -45.79 2.93
C ASN A 4 -10.74 -44.99 1.72
N ASN A 5 -12.06 -44.92 1.53
CA ASN A 5 -12.66 -44.18 0.42
C ASN A 5 -13.22 -42.86 0.94
N LEU A 6 -12.74 -41.75 0.37
CA LEU A 6 -13.21 -40.40 0.71
C LEU A 6 -14.15 -39.92 -0.39
N VAL A 7 -15.39 -39.61 -0.03
CA VAL A 7 -16.37 -39.06 -0.99
C VAL A 7 -16.74 -37.65 -0.56
N PHE A 8 -16.35 -36.66 -1.36
CA PHE A 8 -16.72 -35.25 -1.17
C PHE A 8 -18.07 -34.97 -1.81
N ILE A 9 -19.07 -34.58 -1.00
CA ILE A 9 -20.45 -34.39 -1.40
C ILE A 9 -20.90 -32.96 -1.03
N PRO A 10 -21.51 -32.20 -1.94
CA PRO A 10 -22.16 -30.94 -1.59
C PRO A 10 -23.23 -31.14 -0.50
N LYS A 11 -23.26 -30.29 0.53
CA LYS A 11 -24.27 -30.35 1.60
C LYS A 11 -25.71 -30.31 1.04
N ARG A 12 -25.94 -29.52 0.00
CA ARG A 12 -27.23 -29.37 -0.71
C ARG A 12 -27.39 -30.34 -1.90
N PHE A 13 -26.64 -31.43 -1.96
CA PHE A 13 -26.75 -32.38 -3.05
C PHE A 13 -28.14 -33.01 -3.12
N SER A 14 -28.84 -32.83 -4.25
CA SER A 14 -30.19 -33.35 -4.47
C SER A 14 -30.14 -34.79 -5.00
N THR A 15 -30.78 -35.72 -4.28
CA THR A 15 -30.92 -37.13 -4.66
C THR A 15 -32.35 -37.49 -5.08
N GLU A 16 -33.21 -36.48 -5.32
CA GLU A 16 -34.62 -36.69 -5.66
C GLU A 16 -34.82 -37.03 -7.13
N LYS A 17 -33.91 -36.56 -8.00
CA LYS A 17 -33.95 -36.77 -9.46
C LYS A 17 -32.90 -37.81 -9.86
N CYS A 18 -33.23 -38.64 -10.86
CA CYS A 18 -32.28 -39.57 -11.46
C CYS A 18 -31.45 -38.87 -12.56
N GLY A 19 -30.19 -39.24 -12.69
CA GLY A 19 -29.29 -38.71 -13.72
C GLY A 19 -27.80 -38.86 -13.36
N PHE A 20 -26.94 -38.24 -14.16
CA PHE A 20 -25.49 -38.33 -14.02
C PHE A 20 -24.93 -37.34 -12.99
N ILE A 21 -23.96 -37.81 -12.21
CA ILE A 21 -23.22 -37.04 -11.23
C ILE A 21 -21.98 -36.44 -11.91
N GLU A 22 -21.87 -35.12 -11.86
CA GLU A 22 -20.67 -34.43 -12.33
C GLU A 22 -19.57 -34.47 -11.26
N GLY A 23 -18.39 -34.93 -11.64
CA GLY A 23 -17.26 -35.02 -10.72
C GLY A 23 -16.03 -35.67 -11.30
N PHE A 24 -15.04 -35.95 -10.46
CA PHE A 24 -13.82 -36.63 -10.84
C PHE A 24 -13.29 -37.55 -9.73
N HIS A 25 -12.53 -38.56 -10.13
CA HIS A 25 -11.91 -39.53 -9.24
C HIS A 25 -10.38 -39.38 -9.25
N ARG A 26 -9.73 -39.46 -8.08
CA ARG A 26 -8.27 -39.45 -7.93
C ARG A 26 -7.82 -40.57 -7.01
N LYS A 27 -6.94 -41.42 -7.54
CA LYS A 27 -6.24 -42.48 -6.78
C LYS A 27 -4.99 -41.90 -6.12
N LYS A 28 -4.87 -42.03 -4.80
CA LYS A 28 -3.66 -41.69 -4.01
C LYS A 28 -3.12 -42.98 -3.36
N PRO A 29 -1.88 -42.99 -2.83
CA PRO A 29 -1.24 -44.23 -2.36
C PRO A 29 -2.02 -44.99 -1.28
N ASN A 30 -2.73 -44.27 -0.41
CA ASN A 30 -3.37 -44.83 0.79
C ASN A 30 -4.91 -44.71 0.81
N PHE A 31 -5.52 -44.02 -0.16
CA PHE A 31 -6.96 -43.78 -0.21
C PHE A 31 -7.41 -43.38 -1.63
N ASP A 32 -8.65 -43.72 -1.98
CA ASP A 32 -9.32 -43.27 -3.21
C ASP A 32 -10.25 -42.09 -2.89
N VAL A 33 -10.21 -41.04 -3.72
CA VAL A 33 -11.00 -39.83 -3.51
C VAL A 33 -11.94 -39.58 -4.68
N TYR A 34 -13.23 -39.42 -4.35
CA TYR A 34 -14.30 -39.12 -5.27
C TYR A 34 -14.83 -37.71 -4.98
N TYR A 35 -14.77 -36.81 -5.96
CA TYR A 35 -15.21 -35.43 -5.81
C TYR A 35 -16.46 -35.16 -6.64
N ILE A 36 -17.60 -34.98 -5.97
CA ILE A 36 -18.82 -34.47 -6.63
C ILE A 36 -18.69 -32.96 -6.71
N THR A 37 -18.67 -32.38 -7.92
CA THR A 37 -18.36 -30.96 -8.14
C THR A 37 -19.59 -30.09 -8.36
N HIS A 38 -20.80 -30.66 -8.41
CA HIS A 38 -22.04 -29.93 -8.61
C HIS A 38 -23.14 -30.42 -7.65
N PRO A 39 -23.97 -29.53 -7.05
CA PRO A 39 -25.03 -29.92 -6.11
C PRO A 39 -26.25 -30.58 -6.79
N GLU A 40 -26.34 -30.54 -8.11
CA GLU A 40 -27.45 -31.11 -8.88
C GLU A 40 -26.98 -32.22 -9.82
N VAL A 41 -27.91 -33.11 -10.14
CA VAL A 41 -27.73 -34.21 -11.06
C VAL A 41 -28.17 -33.75 -12.45
N HIS A 42 -27.39 -34.04 -13.49
CA HIS A 42 -27.72 -33.61 -14.86
C HIS A 42 -28.10 -34.79 -15.77
N THR A 43 -28.85 -34.50 -16.83
CA THR A 43 -29.23 -35.48 -17.85
C THR A 43 -28.06 -35.86 -18.76
N THR A 44 -27.11 -34.93 -18.96
CA THR A 44 -25.84 -35.17 -19.65
C THR A 44 -24.73 -34.33 -18.99
N CYS A 45 -23.58 -34.94 -18.69
CA CYS A 45 -22.39 -34.28 -18.12
C CYS A 45 -21.15 -34.57 -18.97
N LYS A 46 -20.22 -33.62 -19.05
CA LYS A 46 -18.89 -33.83 -19.66
C LYS A 46 -18.01 -34.76 -18.83
N ASN A 47 -18.00 -34.60 -17.50
CA ASN A 47 -17.21 -35.41 -16.58
C ASN A 47 -18.14 -36.25 -15.70
N GLN A 48 -18.40 -37.48 -16.12
CA GLN A 48 -19.30 -38.40 -15.42
C GLN A 48 -18.54 -39.17 -14.34
N LEU A 49 -18.91 -38.97 -13.07
CA LEU A 49 -18.36 -39.72 -11.94
C LEU A 49 -19.25 -40.92 -11.55
N GLY A 50 -20.54 -40.81 -11.82
CA GLY A 50 -21.54 -41.74 -11.29
C GLY A 50 -22.97 -41.41 -11.67
N TYR A 51 -23.92 -42.09 -11.04
CA TYR A 51 -25.35 -41.96 -11.33
C TYR A 51 -26.22 -42.09 -10.08
N VAL A 52 -27.33 -41.35 -10.06
CA VAL A 52 -28.36 -41.43 -9.02
C VAL A 52 -29.56 -42.20 -9.56
N GLY A 53 -29.95 -43.30 -8.92
CA GLY A 53 -31.04 -44.17 -9.40
C GLY A 53 -31.71 -45.05 -8.34
N LYS A 54 -32.78 -45.75 -8.72
CA LYS A 54 -33.56 -46.63 -7.83
C LYS A 54 -32.97 -48.04 -7.65
N HIS A 55 -32.21 -48.53 -8.64
CA HIS A 55 -31.62 -49.86 -8.63
C HIS A 55 -30.14 -49.80 -9.04
N PRO A 56 -29.25 -50.57 -8.39
CA PRO A 56 -27.81 -50.59 -8.69
C PRO A 56 -27.46 -51.28 -10.02
N ASN A 57 -28.41 -51.96 -10.68
CA ASN A 57 -28.17 -52.81 -11.86
C ASN A 57 -28.16 -52.04 -13.21
N VAL A 58 -27.58 -50.85 -13.25
CA VAL A 58 -27.28 -50.20 -14.53
C VAL A 58 -25.80 -50.46 -14.84
N GLU A 59 -25.51 -51.23 -15.89
CA GLU A 59 -24.14 -51.43 -16.36
C GLU A 59 -23.55 -50.08 -16.78
N PHE A 60 -22.66 -49.54 -15.95
CA PHE A 60 -21.97 -48.29 -16.25
C PHE A 60 -20.74 -48.56 -17.13
N PRO A 61 -20.46 -47.70 -18.13
CA PRO A 61 -19.36 -47.93 -19.07
C PRO A 61 -17.96 -47.60 -18.51
N GLY A 62 -17.76 -47.57 -17.19
CA GLY A 62 -16.50 -47.13 -16.57
C GLY A 62 -16.16 -47.82 -15.25
N LYS A 63 -14.86 -48.09 -15.04
CA LYS A 63 -14.31 -48.60 -13.77
C LYS A 63 -14.31 -47.50 -12.69
N ASN A 64 -14.56 -47.85 -11.42
CA ASN A 64 -14.62 -46.93 -10.26
C ASN A 64 -15.75 -45.89 -10.34
N THR A 65 -16.98 -46.34 -10.57
CA THR A 65 -18.16 -45.46 -10.64
C THR A 65 -18.88 -45.37 -9.28
N LEU A 66 -19.49 -44.22 -9.04
CA LEU A 66 -20.18 -43.93 -7.80
C LEU A 66 -21.71 -44.04 -8.00
N PHE A 67 -22.38 -44.93 -7.27
CA PHE A 67 -23.83 -45.06 -7.32
C PHE A 67 -24.45 -44.55 -6.02
N ILE A 68 -25.44 -43.66 -6.13
CA ILE A 68 -26.19 -43.15 -4.98
C ILE A 68 -27.66 -43.57 -5.11
N THR A 69 -28.16 -44.28 -4.11
CA THR A 69 -29.56 -44.72 -4.09
C THR A 69 -30.48 -43.53 -3.89
N GLN A 70 -31.52 -43.44 -4.74
CA GLN A 70 -32.52 -42.38 -4.69
C GLN A 70 -33.17 -42.31 -3.29
N GLY A 71 -33.23 -41.11 -2.71
CA GLY A 71 -33.89 -40.84 -1.43
C GLY A 71 -33.12 -41.22 -0.15
N THR A 72 -32.23 -42.21 -0.17
CA THR A 72 -31.56 -42.70 1.06
C THR A 72 -30.11 -42.19 1.24
N LYS A 73 -29.53 -41.53 0.23
CA LYS A 73 -28.13 -41.04 0.21
C LYS A 73 -27.08 -42.13 0.54
N ASN A 74 -27.45 -43.40 0.42
CA ASN A 74 -26.52 -44.52 0.56
C ASN A 74 -25.62 -44.57 -0.67
N ILE A 75 -24.31 -44.70 -0.44
CA ILE A 75 -23.29 -44.70 -1.48
C ILE A 75 -22.84 -46.14 -1.68
N HIS A 76 -22.97 -46.61 -2.92
CA HIS A 76 -22.42 -47.88 -3.36
C HIS A 76 -21.26 -47.58 -4.31
N LEU A 77 -20.10 -48.17 -4.01
CA LEU A 77 -18.90 -48.06 -4.86
C LEU A 77 -18.76 -49.37 -5.61
N ASP A 78 -18.71 -49.29 -6.94
CA ASP A 78 -18.44 -50.45 -7.79
C ASP A 78 -16.91 -50.63 -7.92
N LYS A 79 -16.36 -51.62 -7.20
CA LYS A 79 -14.93 -51.97 -7.20
C LYS A 79 -14.72 -53.45 -7.50
N GLU A 80 -13.59 -53.76 -8.17
CA GLU A 80 -13.23 -55.11 -8.65
C GLU A 80 -13.11 -56.19 -7.54
N ASN A 81 -13.06 -55.82 -6.24
CA ASN A 81 -12.96 -56.76 -5.12
C ASN A 81 -14.01 -56.47 -4.04
N ASN A 82 -14.83 -57.48 -3.70
CA ASN A 82 -15.81 -57.51 -2.59
C ASN A 82 -15.12 -57.52 -1.21
N GLU A 83 -14.36 -56.48 -0.87
CA GLU A 83 -13.93 -56.23 0.51
C GLU A 83 -14.86 -55.19 1.17
N ASP A 84 -15.06 -55.27 2.49
CA ASP A 84 -15.86 -54.30 3.25
C ASP A 84 -15.39 -52.87 2.99
N ILE A 85 -16.17 -52.13 2.20
CA ILE A 85 -15.81 -50.79 1.74
C ILE A 85 -16.17 -49.77 2.83
N HIS A 86 -15.19 -49.37 3.62
CA HIS A 86 -15.35 -48.21 4.50
C HIS A 86 -15.38 -46.91 3.67
N VAL A 87 -16.54 -46.26 3.63
CA VAL A 87 -16.77 -44.98 2.97
C VAL A 87 -16.88 -43.88 4.02
N THR A 88 -15.96 -42.92 3.99
CA THR A 88 -16.07 -41.69 4.78
C THR A 88 -16.69 -40.60 3.90
N GLN A 89 -17.84 -40.08 4.31
CA GLN A 89 -18.53 -39.03 3.59
C GLN A 89 -18.05 -37.67 4.10
N ILE A 90 -17.52 -36.83 3.21
CA ILE A 90 -17.12 -35.46 3.52
C ILE A 90 -18.12 -34.50 2.90
N ARG A 91 -18.97 -33.89 3.72
CA ARG A 91 -19.96 -32.91 3.27
C ARG A 91 -19.34 -31.52 3.26
N TYR A 92 -19.37 -30.85 2.12
CA TYR A 92 -18.81 -29.51 1.97
C TYR A 92 -19.86 -28.52 1.44
N GLU A 93 -19.71 -27.25 1.79
CA GLU A 93 -20.61 -26.19 1.34
C GLU A 93 -20.18 -25.65 -0.03
N TYR A 94 -20.87 -26.08 -1.08
CA TYR A 94 -20.52 -25.79 -2.48
C TYR A 94 -20.36 -24.28 -2.75
N GLU A 95 -21.30 -23.45 -2.32
CA GLU A 95 -21.26 -22.00 -2.54
C GLU A 95 -20.07 -21.33 -1.84
N ALA A 96 -19.69 -21.83 -0.66
CA ALA A 96 -18.57 -21.27 0.09
C ALA A 96 -17.24 -21.62 -0.57
N PHE A 97 -17.04 -22.89 -0.93
CA PHE A 97 -15.85 -23.35 -1.65
C PHE A 97 -15.72 -22.72 -3.05
N ARG A 98 -16.86 -22.43 -3.71
CA ARG A 98 -16.88 -21.74 -5.01
C ARG A 98 -16.44 -20.28 -4.93
N ASN A 99 -16.78 -19.59 -3.84
CA ASN A 99 -16.56 -18.15 -3.68
C ASN A 99 -15.29 -17.81 -2.90
N SER A 100 -14.73 -18.76 -2.14
CA SER A 100 -13.49 -18.59 -1.38
C SER A 100 -12.25 -18.87 -2.24
N LYS A 101 -11.21 -18.05 -2.10
CA LYS A 101 -9.84 -18.45 -2.49
C LYS A 101 -9.23 -19.19 -1.30
N LEU A 102 -9.42 -20.50 -1.26
CA LEU A 102 -8.68 -21.35 -0.32
C LEU A 102 -7.19 -21.25 -0.65
N VAL A 103 -6.44 -20.57 0.22
CA VAL A 103 -4.98 -20.57 0.15
C VAL A 103 -4.55 -21.88 0.79
N SER A 104 -4.10 -22.85 -0.01
CA SER A 104 -3.44 -24.05 0.49
C SER A 104 -2.07 -23.66 1.05
N GLU A 105 -2.06 -23.05 2.23
CA GLU A 105 -0.84 -22.55 2.89
C GLU A 105 -0.08 -23.66 3.65
N GLY A 106 -0.37 -24.93 3.36
CA GLY A 106 0.25 -26.06 4.04
C GLY A 106 0.49 -27.26 3.16
N ASP A 107 1.72 -27.78 3.20
CA ASP A 107 2.18 -29.05 2.60
C ASP A 107 1.52 -30.31 3.21
N LYS A 108 0.39 -30.15 3.91
CA LYS A 108 -0.36 -31.25 4.50
C LYS A 108 -1.27 -31.86 3.43
N ILE A 109 -1.26 -33.20 3.33
CA ILE A 109 -2.01 -33.99 2.34
C ILE A 109 -3.48 -33.54 2.20
N TYR A 110 -4.16 -33.20 3.30
CA TYR A 110 -5.56 -32.74 3.29
C TYR A 110 -5.76 -31.35 2.68
N GLY A 111 -4.80 -30.43 2.83
CA GLY A 111 -4.84 -29.11 2.19
C GLY A 111 -4.76 -29.20 0.67
N ILE A 112 -3.99 -30.17 0.15
CA ILE A 112 -3.89 -30.47 -1.28
C ILE A 112 -5.24 -30.99 -1.81
N LEU A 113 -5.92 -31.89 -1.09
CA LEU A 113 -7.23 -32.42 -1.49
C LEU A 113 -8.31 -31.33 -1.60
N LEU A 114 -8.37 -30.43 -0.62
CA LEU A 114 -9.32 -29.30 -0.64
C LEU A 114 -8.96 -28.26 -1.71
N GLY A 115 -7.65 -28.07 -1.98
CA GLY A 115 -7.17 -27.24 -3.07
C GLY A 115 -7.59 -27.77 -4.45
N GLU A 116 -7.39 -29.07 -4.71
CA GLU A 116 -7.83 -29.75 -5.94
C GLU A 116 -9.35 -29.61 -6.16
N LEU A 117 -10.16 -29.76 -5.10
CA LEU A 117 -11.61 -29.55 -5.15
C LEU A 117 -11.98 -28.10 -5.48
N ALA A 118 -11.38 -27.13 -4.79
CA ALA A 118 -11.66 -25.71 -4.98
C ALA A 118 -11.27 -25.24 -6.39
N GLU A 119 -10.14 -25.72 -6.93
CA GLU A 119 -9.69 -25.42 -8.29
C GLU A 119 -10.73 -25.88 -9.32
N LYS A 120 -11.16 -27.15 -9.24
CA LYS A 120 -12.12 -27.75 -10.18
C LYS A 120 -13.53 -27.16 -10.09
N ILE A 121 -14.03 -26.85 -8.89
CA ILE A 121 -15.29 -26.12 -8.72
C ILE A 121 -15.21 -24.75 -9.41
N SER A 122 -14.03 -24.16 -9.46
CA SER A 122 -13.85 -22.82 -9.98
C SER A 122 -13.66 -22.75 -11.50
N GLU A 123 -13.13 -23.80 -12.12
CA GLU A 123 -12.99 -23.94 -13.58
C GLU A 123 -14.34 -24.06 -14.30
N SER A 124 -15.35 -24.68 -13.68
CA SER A 124 -16.69 -24.87 -14.28
C SER A 124 -17.43 -23.57 -14.60
N ARG A 125 -16.95 -22.42 -14.08
CA ARG A 125 -17.48 -21.07 -14.36
C ARG A 125 -16.88 -20.44 -15.63
N ALA A 126 -15.75 -20.93 -16.13
CA ALA A 126 -14.94 -20.25 -17.14
C ALA A 126 -15.41 -20.43 -18.60
N ILE A 127 -16.71 -20.67 -18.84
CA ILE A 127 -17.25 -20.76 -20.20
C ILE A 127 -17.39 -19.33 -20.78
N VAL A 128 -16.29 -18.94 -21.43
CA VAL A 128 -16.13 -18.13 -22.65
C VAL A 128 -17.02 -16.89 -22.84
N ASN A 129 -16.36 -15.73 -22.86
CA ASN A 129 -16.70 -14.65 -23.79
C ASN A 129 -15.38 -14.22 -24.44
N GLU A 130 -15.13 -14.66 -25.67
CA GLU A 130 -13.85 -14.57 -26.39
C GLU A 130 -13.74 -13.36 -27.32
N ASN A 131 -14.49 -12.28 -27.07
CA ASN A 131 -14.72 -11.25 -28.09
C ASN A 131 -14.08 -9.88 -27.86
N ASN A 132 -13.07 -9.71 -26.99
CA ASN A 132 -12.49 -8.36 -26.75
C ASN A 132 -10.96 -8.26 -26.65
N THR A 133 -10.20 -9.20 -27.22
CA THR A 133 -8.73 -9.24 -27.11
C THR A 133 -8.01 -8.00 -27.69
N GLY A 134 -8.54 -7.38 -28.75
CA GLY A 134 -7.91 -6.23 -29.40
C GLY A 134 -7.88 -4.94 -28.57
N VAL A 135 -8.98 -4.63 -27.86
CA VAL A 135 -9.09 -3.40 -27.06
C VAL A 135 -8.19 -3.46 -25.82
N PHE A 136 -8.15 -4.62 -25.16
CA PHE A 136 -7.26 -4.84 -24.01
C PHE A 136 -5.79 -4.72 -24.41
N TYR A 137 -5.39 -5.25 -25.56
CA TYR A 137 -3.99 -5.14 -26.03
C TYR A 137 -3.53 -3.69 -26.21
N TRP A 138 -4.33 -2.86 -26.87
CA TRP A 138 -4.03 -1.42 -27.03
C TRP A 138 -4.02 -0.69 -25.68
N PHE A 139 -4.96 -1.00 -24.80
CA PHE A 139 -5.02 -0.43 -23.46
C PHE A 139 -3.76 -0.78 -22.64
N PHE A 140 -3.33 -2.04 -22.65
CA PHE A 140 -2.10 -2.47 -21.97
C PHE A 140 -0.84 -1.86 -22.57
N ALA A 141 -0.77 -1.75 -23.90
CA ALA A 141 0.34 -1.09 -24.58
C ALA A 141 0.46 0.39 -24.15
N LEU A 142 -0.66 1.12 -24.14
CA LEU A 142 -0.71 2.51 -23.69
C LEU A 142 -0.25 2.63 -22.23
N LEU A 143 -0.77 1.79 -21.35
CA LEU A 143 -0.42 1.82 -19.93
C LEU A 143 1.06 1.51 -19.68
N ASN A 144 1.64 0.58 -20.45
CA ASN A 144 3.07 0.26 -20.40
C ASN A 144 3.94 1.43 -20.89
N ILE A 145 3.53 2.14 -21.94
CA ILE A 145 4.22 3.35 -22.42
C ILE A 145 4.23 4.40 -21.31
N ILE A 146 3.07 4.66 -20.70
CA ILE A 146 2.93 5.63 -19.61
C ILE A 146 3.86 5.25 -18.45
N ILE A 147 3.81 4.00 -17.97
CA ILE A 147 4.68 3.54 -16.88
C ILE A 147 6.16 3.71 -17.23
N LYS A 148 6.57 3.41 -18.47
CA LYS A 148 7.96 3.58 -18.94
C LYS A 148 8.39 5.05 -18.95
N ILE A 149 7.50 5.98 -19.28
CA ILE A 149 7.75 7.42 -19.19
C ILE A 149 7.95 7.83 -17.72
N PHE A 150 7.05 7.40 -16.84
CA PHE A 150 7.15 7.70 -15.40
C PHE A 150 8.43 7.11 -14.77
N THR A 151 8.85 5.90 -15.15
CA THR A 151 10.10 5.32 -14.62
C THR A 151 11.34 6.06 -15.12
N LYS A 152 11.35 6.56 -16.37
CA LYS A 152 12.45 7.38 -16.90
C LYS A 152 12.55 8.75 -16.21
N LEU A 153 11.40 9.34 -15.87
CA LEU A 153 11.31 10.64 -15.20
C LEU A 153 11.33 10.56 -13.66
N ASN A 154 11.57 9.37 -13.10
CA ASN A 154 11.56 9.12 -11.66
C ASN A 154 12.38 10.12 -10.80
N PRO A 155 13.58 10.60 -11.20
CA PRO A 155 14.32 11.57 -10.37
C PRO A 155 13.56 12.89 -10.16
N VAL A 156 12.74 13.30 -11.12
CA VAL A 156 11.92 14.53 -11.03
C VAL A 156 10.61 14.24 -10.31
N ILE A 157 9.96 13.12 -10.67
CA ILE A 157 8.66 12.71 -10.11
C ILE A 157 8.75 12.51 -8.60
N LYS A 158 9.86 12.01 -8.07
CA LYS A 158 10.04 11.72 -6.64
C LYS A 158 9.76 12.93 -5.73
N ASN A 159 9.99 14.16 -6.21
CA ASN A 159 9.78 15.37 -5.42
C ASN A 159 8.34 15.89 -5.46
N CYS A 160 7.49 15.32 -6.32
CA CYS A 160 6.14 15.79 -6.58
C CYS A 160 5.13 14.71 -6.19
N THR A 161 4.35 15.00 -5.14
CA THR A 161 3.41 14.02 -4.55
C THR A 161 2.24 13.71 -5.49
N THR A 162 1.81 14.68 -6.32
CA THR A 162 0.79 14.45 -7.35
C THR A 162 1.27 13.46 -8.41
N LEU A 163 2.47 13.66 -8.96
CA LEU A 163 3.02 12.79 -9.99
C LEU A 163 3.29 11.37 -9.46
N THR A 164 3.76 11.23 -8.22
CA THR A 164 3.93 9.90 -7.61
C THR A 164 2.60 9.19 -7.39
N TYR A 165 1.54 9.92 -7.02
CA TYR A 165 0.20 9.36 -6.87
C TYR A 165 -0.44 8.98 -8.23
N ILE A 166 -0.23 9.79 -9.27
CA ILE A 166 -0.63 9.44 -10.64
C ILE A 166 0.07 8.13 -11.06
N GLN A 167 1.38 8.02 -10.83
CA GLN A 167 2.14 6.81 -11.14
C GLN A 167 1.58 5.58 -10.39
N SER A 168 1.27 5.71 -9.09
CA SER A 168 0.66 4.65 -8.30
C SER A 168 -0.73 4.26 -8.81
N SER A 169 -1.53 5.24 -9.22
CA SER A 169 -2.86 5.01 -9.78
C SER A 169 -2.80 4.29 -11.13
N VAL A 170 -1.85 4.65 -12.00
CA VAL A 170 -1.59 3.95 -13.28
C VAL A 170 -1.17 2.49 -13.05
N LYS A 171 -0.28 2.23 -12.06
CA LYS A 171 0.08 0.85 -11.67
C LYS A 171 -1.13 0.07 -11.15
N SER A 172 -1.96 0.71 -10.33
CA SER A 172 -3.18 0.09 -9.77
C SER A 172 -4.17 -0.28 -10.87
N LEU A 173 -4.36 0.59 -11.86
CA LEU A 173 -5.18 0.31 -13.05
C LEU A 173 -4.61 -0.86 -13.86
N LYS A 174 -3.28 -0.96 -13.99
CA LYS A 174 -2.63 -2.10 -14.67
C LYS A 174 -2.92 -3.40 -13.95
N TRP A 175 -2.80 -3.39 -12.63
CA TRP A 175 -3.07 -4.54 -11.79
C TRP A 175 -4.53 -5.00 -11.89
N ILE A 176 -5.48 -4.06 -11.86
CA ILE A 176 -6.91 -4.34 -12.07
C ILE A 176 -7.14 -4.98 -13.43
N ALA A 177 -6.60 -4.39 -14.50
CA ALA A 177 -6.81 -4.89 -15.86
C ALA A 177 -6.22 -6.31 -16.03
N ASN A 178 -5.01 -6.56 -15.52
CA ASN A 178 -4.39 -7.89 -15.53
C ASN A 178 -5.21 -8.93 -14.76
N HIS A 179 -5.78 -8.56 -13.60
CA HIS A 179 -6.61 -9.48 -12.81
C HIS A 179 -7.95 -9.80 -13.47
N LEU A 180 -8.57 -8.82 -14.14
CA LEU A 180 -9.81 -9.02 -14.88
C LEU A 180 -9.61 -9.96 -16.07
N GLU A 181 -8.46 -9.87 -16.76
CA GLU A 181 -8.12 -10.74 -17.88
C GLU A 181 -7.77 -12.17 -17.44
N SER A 182 -6.97 -12.32 -16.37
CA SER A 182 -6.42 -13.62 -15.96
C SER A 182 -7.39 -14.48 -15.15
N GLU A 183 -8.03 -13.93 -14.11
CA GLU A 183 -8.76 -14.77 -13.16
C GLU A 183 -10.26 -14.86 -13.42
N LYS A 184 -10.84 -13.95 -14.21
CA LYS A 184 -12.30 -13.82 -14.46
C LYS A 184 -13.16 -13.90 -13.17
N LYS A 185 -12.56 -13.68 -12.00
CA LYS A 185 -13.17 -13.77 -10.67
C LYS A 185 -13.01 -12.43 -9.96
N PHE A 186 -14.08 -12.01 -9.29
CA PHE A 186 -14.05 -10.83 -8.45
C PHE A 186 -13.44 -11.19 -7.10
N THR A 187 -12.13 -10.96 -6.94
CA THR A 187 -11.44 -11.21 -5.67
C THR A 187 -11.81 -10.14 -4.64
N PRO A 188 -11.78 -10.46 -3.33
CA PRO A 188 -12.03 -9.47 -2.28
C PRO A 188 -11.04 -8.30 -2.31
N GLN A 189 -9.81 -8.53 -2.76
CA GLN A 189 -8.79 -7.50 -2.99
C GLN A 189 -9.21 -6.51 -4.09
N LEU A 190 -9.69 -7.03 -5.22
CA LEU A 190 -10.19 -6.19 -6.32
C LEU A 190 -11.41 -5.37 -5.90
N GLY A 191 -12.36 -6.00 -5.20
CA GLY A 191 -13.53 -5.31 -4.66
C GLY A 191 -13.16 -4.20 -3.68
N ASN A 192 -12.16 -4.42 -2.84
CA ASN A 192 -11.67 -3.40 -1.93
C ASN A 192 -11.06 -2.20 -2.65
N LEU A 193 -10.20 -2.45 -3.63
CA LEU A 193 -9.60 -1.38 -4.41
C LEU A 193 -10.64 -0.58 -5.19
N CYS A 194 -11.58 -1.25 -5.85
CA CYS A 194 -12.67 -0.59 -6.58
C CYS A 194 -13.56 0.24 -5.66
N LEU A 195 -14.00 -0.32 -4.52
CA LEU A 195 -14.85 0.41 -3.58
C LEU A 195 -14.12 1.59 -2.95
N ALA A 196 -12.85 1.42 -2.56
CA ALA A 196 -12.04 2.51 -2.04
C ALA A 196 -11.91 3.66 -3.06
N LYS A 197 -11.68 3.35 -4.35
CA LYS A 197 -11.65 4.37 -5.41
C LYS A 197 -13.00 5.03 -5.66
N CYS A 198 -14.10 4.27 -5.62
CA CYS A 198 -15.44 4.86 -5.72
C CYS A 198 -15.71 5.86 -4.59
N ILE A 199 -15.36 5.51 -3.35
CA ILE A 199 -15.51 6.40 -2.19
C ILE A 199 -14.57 7.60 -2.30
N ASP A 200 -13.33 7.41 -2.75
CA ASP A 200 -12.37 8.49 -3.00
C ASP A 200 -12.93 9.51 -4.01
N ILE A 201 -13.51 9.03 -5.13
CA ILE A 201 -14.18 9.86 -6.15
C ILE A 201 -15.39 10.59 -5.58
N LEU A 202 -16.26 9.90 -4.84
CA LEU A 202 -17.44 10.52 -4.21
C LEU A 202 -17.05 11.64 -3.24
N LEU A 203 -16.03 11.41 -2.41
CA LEU A 203 -15.48 12.44 -1.52
C LEU A 203 -14.86 13.60 -2.30
N GLY A 204 -14.22 13.32 -3.44
CA GLY A 204 -13.66 14.35 -4.32
C GLY A 204 -14.73 15.22 -4.97
N VAL A 205 -15.82 14.63 -5.47
CA VAL A 205 -16.97 15.37 -6.01
C VAL A 205 -17.66 16.20 -4.90
N ALA A 206 -17.82 15.62 -3.71
CA ALA A 206 -18.35 16.34 -2.55
C ALA A 206 -17.44 17.52 -2.14
N PHE A 207 -16.12 17.36 -2.23
CA PHE A 207 -15.16 18.44 -1.97
C PHE A 207 -15.30 19.58 -2.97
N ILE A 208 -15.47 19.29 -4.27
CA ILE A 208 -15.72 20.33 -5.30
C ILE A 208 -17.01 21.08 -5.00
N TRP A 209 -18.08 20.34 -4.69
CA TRP A 209 -19.38 20.93 -4.36
C TRP A 209 -19.31 21.84 -3.13
N LEU A 210 -18.51 21.46 -2.14
CA LEU A 210 -18.23 22.28 -0.96
C LEU A 210 -17.39 23.52 -1.31
N CYS A 211 -16.32 23.39 -2.10
CA CYS A 211 -15.37 24.49 -2.31
C CYS A 211 -15.81 25.54 -3.35
N LEU A 212 -16.57 25.16 -4.38
CA LEU A 212 -16.97 26.09 -5.46
C LEU A 212 -17.76 27.30 -4.96
N PRO A 213 -18.80 27.17 -4.10
CA PRO A 213 -19.57 28.32 -3.60
C PRO A 213 -18.72 29.29 -2.77
N TYR A 214 -17.71 28.78 -2.07
CA TYR A 214 -16.87 29.57 -1.16
C TYR A 214 -15.55 30.03 -1.81
N LYS A 215 -15.43 30.03 -3.15
CA LYS A 215 -14.21 30.43 -3.88
C LYS A 215 -13.59 31.72 -3.33
N CYS A 216 -14.37 32.81 -3.25
CA CYS A 216 -13.87 34.11 -2.81
C CYS A 216 -13.37 34.10 -1.36
N ILE A 217 -14.04 33.34 -0.49
CA ILE A 217 -13.65 33.19 0.92
C ILE A 217 -12.37 32.36 1.03
N VAL A 218 -12.25 31.29 0.25
CA VAL A 218 -11.05 30.45 0.24
C VAL A 218 -9.85 31.23 -0.29
N THR A 219 -9.98 31.94 -1.41
CA THR A 219 -8.87 32.69 -2.00
C THR A 219 -8.44 33.86 -1.11
N SER A 220 -9.37 34.59 -0.52
CA SER A 220 -9.05 35.68 0.42
C SER A 220 -8.38 35.17 1.70
N ASN A 221 -8.84 34.04 2.25
CA ASN A 221 -8.17 33.43 3.40
C ASN A 221 -6.77 32.91 3.06
N LEU A 222 -6.57 32.32 1.88
CA LEU A 222 -5.26 31.88 1.43
C LEU A 222 -4.29 33.07 1.29
N ASP A 223 -4.76 34.18 0.73
CA ASP A 223 -3.97 35.41 0.64
C ASP A 223 -3.62 35.97 2.04
N TYR A 224 -4.61 36.05 2.93
CA TYR A 224 -4.40 36.49 4.31
C TYR A 224 -3.36 35.63 5.04
N ILE A 225 -3.47 34.30 4.95
CA ILE A 225 -2.51 33.35 5.55
C ILE A 225 -1.11 33.52 4.93
N SER A 226 -1.04 33.70 3.61
CA SER A 226 0.21 33.86 2.86
C SER A 226 0.94 35.15 3.26
N GLN A 227 0.25 36.28 3.26
CA GLN A 227 0.79 37.58 3.68
C GLN A 227 1.14 37.60 5.18
N GLY A 228 0.28 36.98 6.00
CA GLY A 228 0.54 36.76 7.42
C GLY A 228 1.83 35.99 7.64
N SER A 229 2.03 34.87 6.95
CA SER A 229 3.24 34.04 7.07
C SER A 229 4.52 34.80 6.75
N VAL A 230 4.51 35.62 5.68
CA VAL A 230 5.63 36.50 5.33
C VAL A 230 5.89 37.52 6.44
N THR A 231 4.84 38.12 7.00
CA THR A 231 4.96 39.16 8.02
C THR A 231 5.54 38.61 9.32
N HIS A 232 5.00 37.50 9.83
CA HIS A 232 5.52 36.84 11.04
C HIS A 232 6.98 36.38 10.85
N LEU A 233 7.35 35.91 9.66
CA LEU A 233 8.73 35.53 9.38
C LEU A 233 9.67 36.74 9.41
N ARG A 234 9.23 37.91 8.94
CA ARG A 234 10.00 39.17 9.04
C ARG A 234 10.17 39.62 10.47
N GLU A 235 9.09 39.59 11.26
CA GLU A 235 9.12 39.97 12.68
C GLU A 235 10.04 39.06 13.48
N LEU A 236 9.98 37.75 13.25
CA LEU A 236 10.92 36.79 13.84
C LEU A 236 12.36 37.14 13.47
N LEU A 237 12.61 37.55 12.23
CA LEU A 237 13.95 37.91 11.79
C LEU A 237 14.43 39.22 12.42
N LEU A 238 13.56 40.22 12.60
CA LEU A 238 13.86 41.43 13.39
C LEU A 238 14.20 41.07 14.84
N TYR A 239 13.45 40.15 15.44
CA TYR A 239 13.73 39.64 16.78
C TYR A 239 15.11 38.97 16.88
N LEU A 240 15.49 38.14 15.90
CA LEU A 240 16.81 37.51 15.83
C LEU A 240 17.95 38.51 15.62
N MET A 241 17.72 39.60 14.87
CA MET A 241 18.69 40.67 14.65
C MET A 241 18.94 41.54 15.90
N GLY A 242 18.01 41.55 16.86
CA GLY A 242 18.15 42.24 18.14
C GLY A 242 18.99 41.45 19.14
N SER A 243 18.44 41.23 20.35
CA SER A 243 19.03 40.37 21.37
C SER A 243 18.06 39.25 21.76
N PRO A 244 17.97 38.20 20.92
CA PRO A 244 17.07 37.08 21.18
C PRO A 244 17.49 36.35 22.46
N ILE A 245 16.55 36.13 23.39
CA ILE A 245 16.78 35.40 24.66
C ILE A 245 17.91 36.04 25.50
N GLY A 246 18.23 37.33 25.29
CA GLY A 246 19.35 38.01 25.96
C GLY A 246 20.74 37.55 25.49
N LEU A 247 20.84 36.77 24.41
CA LEU A 247 22.13 36.38 23.82
C LEU A 247 22.77 37.59 23.14
N LYS A 248 24.03 37.87 23.49
CA LYS A 248 24.84 38.89 22.83
C LYS A 248 25.49 38.29 21.59
N LEU A 249 24.81 38.43 20.45
CA LEU A 249 25.30 37.98 19.15
C LEU A 249 26.33 38.96 18.57
N ASN A 250 27.13 38.50 17.61
CA ASN A 250 28.05 39.37 16.90
C ASN A 250 27.25 40.35 16.02
N TYR A 251 27.27 41.64 16.37
CA TYR A 251 26.41 42.65 15.74
C TYR A 251 26.58 42.74 14.21
N ALA A 252 27.83 42.88 13.73
CA ALA A 252 28.11 43.06 12.31
C ALA A 252 27.67 41.84 11.49
N PHE A 253 27.96 40.64 12.00
CA PHE A 253 27.60 39.39 11.33
C PHE A 253 26.09 39.11 11.40
N ASN A 254 25.45 39.32 12.56
CA ASN A 254 24.01 39.17 12.74
C ASN A 254 23.25 40.09 11.77
N HIS A 255 23.67 41.34 11.65
CA HIS A 255 23.05 42.30 10.76
C HIS A 255 23.25 41.97 9.27
N SER A 256 24.43 41.47 8.88
CA SER A 256 24.70 41.03 7.51
C SER A 256 23.83 39.83 7.11
N LEU A 257 23.77 38.81 7.98
CA LEU A 257 22.98 37.61 7.78
C LEU A 257 21.47 37.93 7.76
N GLY A 258 21.03 38.82 8.65
CA GLY A 258 19.65 39.29 8.67
C GLY A 258 19.23 40.02 7.39
N LYS A 259 20.08 40.94 6.88
CA LYS A 259 19.85 41.58 5.56
C LYS A 259 19.75 40.55 4.43
N PHE A 260 20.62 39.55 4.42
CA PHE A 260 20.60 38.48 3.42
C PHE A 260 19.29 37.69 3.44
N PHE A 261 18.79 37.30 4.62
CA PHE A 261 17.51 36.58 4.72
C PHE A 261 16.30 37.49 4.47
N PHE A 262 16.33 38.77 4.85
CA PHE A 262 15.28 39.72 4.46
C PHE A 262 15.10 39.82 2.97
N TYR A 263 16.20 39.82 2.20
CA TYR A 263 16.13 39.82 0.74
C TYR A 263 15.33 38.62 0.20
N HIS A 264 15.57 37.42 0.74
CA HIS A 264 14.84 36.21 0.34
C HIS A 264 13.35 36.27 0.68
N ILE A 265 13.02 36.80 1.86
CA ILE A 265 11.62 36.97 2.28
C ILE A 265 10.91 38.02 1.40
N ASN A 266 11.59 39.11 1.05
CA ASN A 266 11.06 40.13 0.14
C ASN A 266 10.84 39.57 -1.27
N LEU A 267 11.79 38.81 -1.80
CA LEU A 267 11.65 38.15 -3.10
C LEU A 267 10.45 37.21 -3.10
N TRP A 268 10.27 36.43 -2.03
CA TRP A 268 9.11 35.57 -1.88
C TRP A 268 7.79 36.36 -1.82
N LYS A 269 7.76 37.49 -1.13
CA LYS A 269 6.58 38.38 -1.11
C LYS A 269 6.19 38.84 -2.51
N VAL A 270 7.16 39.29 -3.32
CA VAL A 270 6.92 39.71 -4.71
C VAL A 270 6.39 38.54 -5.55
N PHE A 271 6.96 37.34 -5.37
CA PHE A 271 6.47 36.12 -6.03
C PHE A 271 5.02 35.81 -5.66
N LEU A 272 4.66 35.86 -4.38
CA LEU A 272 3.28 35.62 -3.93
C LEU A 272 2.29 36.63 -4.51
N GLN A 273 2.66 37.92 -4.53
CA GLN A 273 1.84 38.99 -5.13
C GLN A 273 1.61 38.76 -6.64
N ALA A 274 2.61 38.24 -7.35
CA ALA A 274 2.46 37.87 -8.76
C ALA A 274 1.59 36.62 -8.97
N MET A 275 1.65 35.65 -8.04
CA MET A 275 0.91 34.39 -8.13
C MET A 275 -0.55 34.50 -7.71
N GLN A 276 -0.89 35.44 -6.82
CA GLN A 276 -2.26 35.64 -6.33
C GLN A 276 -3.32 35.78 -7.44
N PRO A 277 -3.19 36.69 -8.42
CA PRO A 277 -4.20 36.83 -9.47
C PRO A 277 -4.30 35.57 -10.35
N ILE A 278 -3.20 34.85 -10.53
CA ILE A 278 -3.17 33.59 -11.30
C ILE A 278 -3.95 32.50 -10.56
N LEU A 279 -3.79 32.41 -9.23
CA LEU A 279 -4.52 31.47 -8.38
C LEU A 279 -6.03 31.77 -8.39
N GLU A 280 -6.41 33.03 -8.26
CA GLU A 280 -7.81 33.47 -8.28
C GLU A 280 -8.49 33.20 -9.63
N ALA A 281 -7.80 33.50 -10.73
CA ALA A 281 -8.28 33.22 -12.08
C ALA A 281 -8.46 31.72 -12.33
N ASN A 282 -7.49 30.90 -11.91
CA ASN A 282 -7.44 29.47 -12.22
C ASN A 282 -7.91 28.55 -11.07
N PHE A 283 -8.63 29.08 -10.07
CA PHE A 283 -9.08 28.29 -8.92
C PHE A 283 -9.90 27.04 -9.31
N GLN A 284 -10.71 27.12 -10.37
CA GLN A 284 -11.48 25.97 -10.86
C GLN A 284 -10.59 24.86 -11.42
N LEU A 285 -9.48 25.22 -12.09
CA LEU A 285 -8.51 24.25 -12.58
C LEU A 285 -7.81 23.51 -11.42
N LEU A 286 -7.62 24.19 -10.29
CA LEU A 286 -7.06 23.60 -9.08
C LEU A 286 -7.99 22.57 -8.41
N LEU A 287 -9.30 22.67 -8.66
CA LEU A 287 -10.32 21.74 -8.16
C LEU A 287 -10.57 20.56 -9.10
N LEU A 288 -10.23 20.67 -10.39
CA LEU A 288 -10.49 19.64 -11.40
C LEU A 288 -9.97 18.24 -10.99
N PRO A 289 -8.76 18.10 -10.41
CA PRO A 289 -8.24 16.79 -10.05
C PRO A 289 -9.04 16.06 -8.96
N ALA A 290 -9.83 16.78 -8.15
CA ALA A 290 -10.74 16.16 -7.20
C ALA A 290 -11.84 15.32 -7.88
N LEU A 291 -12.12 15.51 -9.18
CA LEU A 291 -13.01 14.62 -9.95
C LEU A 291 -12.51 13.18 -10.01
N PHE A 292 -11.20 12.97 -9.93
CA PHE A 292 -10.58 11.64 -9.92
C PHE A 292 -10.43 11.07 -8.50
N GLY A 293 -10.77 11.84 -7.46
CA GLY A 293 -10.71 11.44 -6.05
C GLY A 293 -10.16 12.52 -5.13
N VAL A 294 -10.62 12.55 -3.87
CA VAL A 294 -10.09 13.48 -2.85
C VAL A 294 -8.60 13.27 -2.58
N SER A 295 -8.10 12.05 -2.79
CA SER A 295 -6.67 11.72 -2.67
C SER A 295 -5.81 12.47 -3.71
N TYR A 296 -6.33 12.72 -4.92
CA TYR A 296 -5.64 13.59 -5.89
C TYR A 296 -5.59 15.03 -5.39
N GLN A 297 -6.66 15.52 -4.77
CA GLN A 297 -6.69 16.86 -4.18
C GLN A 297 -5.71 16.99 -3.02
N LEU A 298 -5.62 15.99 -2.14
CA LEU A 298 -4.64 15.97 -1.05
C LEU A 298 -3.21 15.97 -1.57
N ALA A 299 -2.92 15.26 -2.66
CA ALA A 299 -1.60 15.31 -3.29
C ALA A 299 -1.27 16.71 -3.81
N ILE A 300 -2.23 17.41 -4.44
CA ILE A 300 -2.01 18.80 -4.88
C ILE A 300 -1.77 19.73 -3.68
N ILE A 301 -2.52 19.56 -2.59
CA ILE A 301 -2.34 20.34 -1.37
C ILE A 301 -0.92 20.11 -0.80
N CYS A 302 -0.42 18.86 -0.78
CA CYS A 302 0.96 18.56 -0.39
C CYS A 302 2.00 19.33 -1.23
N ASP A 303 1.80 19.38 -2.54
CA ASP A 303 2.70 20.09 -3.46
C ASP A 303 2.61 21.61 -3.27
N ILE A 304 1.41 22.16 -3.04
CA ILE A 304 1.21 23.58 -2.70
C ILE A 304 1.90 23.93 -1.39
N ILE A 305 1.76 23.11 -0.34
CA ILE A 305 2.43 23.35 0.95
C ILE A 305 3.96 23.34 0.77
N SER A 306 4.46 22.41 -0.04
CA SER A 306 5.90 22.29 -0.35
C SER A 306 6.40 23.53 -1.09
N LEU A 307 5.63 24.04 -2.06
CA LEU A 307 5.93 25.29 -2.75
C LEU A 307 5.82 26.51 -1.82
N ALA A 308 4.76 26.60 -1.02
CA ALA A 308 4.51 27.70 -0.09
C ALA A 308 5.64 27.86 0.94
N THR A 309 6.25 26.75 1.35
CA THR A 309 7.34 26.71 2.34
C THR A 309 8.73 26.70 1.72
N PHE A 310 8.84 26.81 0.38
CA PHE A 310 10.11 26.74 -0.35
C PHE A 310 11.11 27.81 0.10
N HIS A 311 10.68 29.05 0.30
CA HIS A 311 11.54 30.14 0.75
C HIS A 311 12.17 29.86 2.13
N VAL A 312 11.40 29.26 3.05
CA VAL A 312 11.89 28.84 4.37
C VAL A 312 12.92 27.71 4.23
N TYR A 313 12.67 26.75 3.33
CA TYR A 313 13.62 25.70 3.02
C TYR A 313 14.95 26.26 2.46
N CYS A 314 14.91 27.23 1.56
CA CYS A 314 16.11 27.89 1.05
C CYS A 314 16.91 28.57 2.17
N ILE A 315 16.24 29.31 3.05
CA ILE A 315 16.89 29.96 4.20
C ILE A 315 17.51 28.90 5.14
N TYR A 316 16.79 27.82 5.42
CA TYR A 316 17.32 26.68 6.17
C TYR A 316 18.57 26.08 5.52
N VAL A 317 18.58 25.86 4.20
CA VAL A 317 19.74 25.33 3.48
C VAL A 317 20.94 26.26 3.65
N TYR A 318 20.77 27.57 3.49
CA TYR A 318 21.86 28.53 3.69
C TYR A 318 22.39 28.51 5.13
N ALA A 319 21.48 28.53 6.12
CA ALA A 319 21.86 28.47 7.53
C ALA A 319 22.58 27.16 7.88
N ALA A 320 22.09 26.01 7.39
CA ALA A 320 22.69 24.69 7.60
C ALA A 320 24.09 24.60 6.98
N ARG A 321 24.27 25.10 5.75
CA ARG A 321 25.58 25.13 5.09
C ARG A 321 26.57 26.01 5.83
N LEU A 322 26.13 27.18 6.28
CA LEU A 322 26.97 28.11 7.03
C LEU A 322 27.36 27.53 8.39
N PHE A 323 26.41 26.93 9.11
CA PHE A 323 26.68 26.23 10.38
C PHE A 323 27.63 25.05 10.19
N SER A 324 27.39 24.20 9.18
CA SER A 324 28.27 23.06 8.87
C SER A 324 29.69 23.50 8.49
N LEU A 325 29.82 24.61 7.75
CA LEU A 325 31.12 25.20 7.42
C LEU A 325 31.85 25.64 8.70
N GLN A 326 31.18 26.33 9.62
CA GLN A 326 31.78 26.77 10.86
C GLN A 326 32.18 25.61 11.77
N VAL A 327 31.31 24.60 11.94
CA VAL A 327 31.63 23.40 12.75
C VAL A 327 32.81 22.64 12.16
N LYS A 328 32.83 22.39 10.84
CA LYS A 328 33.97 21.73 10.18
C LYS A 328 35.26 22.55 10.26
N GLY A 329 35.15 23.87 10.12
CA GLY A 329 36.26 24.80 10.29
C GLY A 329 36.85 24.75 11.71
N LEU A 330 35.99 24.79 12.73
CA LEU A 330 36.39 24.66 14.13
C LEU A 330 37.03 23.31 14.42
N ILE A 331 36.47 22.20 13.92
CA ILE A 331 37.07 20.86 14.06
C ILE A 331 38.45 20.80 13.40
N SER A 332 38.61 21.41 12.23
CA SER A 332 39.89 21.45 11.51
C SER A 332 40.94 22.27 12.27
N LEU A 333 40.57 23.44 12.78
CA LEU A 333 41.47 24.31 13.54
C LEU A 333 41.79 23.74 14.93
N TRP A 334 40.84 23.05 15.56
CA TRP A 334 41.07 22.31 16.79
C TRP A 334 42.16 21.25 16.64
N ARG A 335 42.14 20.52 15.52
CA ARG A 335 43.20 19.55 15.19
C ARG A 335 44.55 20.24 14.99
N LEU A 336 44.57 21.42 14.38
CA LEU A 336 45.78 22.22 14.19
C LEU A 336 46.44 22.56 15.54
N PHE A 337 45.67 22.92 16.58
CA PHE A 337 46.24 23.17 17.93
C PHE A 337 46.88 21.95 18.57
N ILE A 338 46.35 20.76 18.28
CA ILE A 338 46.84 19.49 18.85
C ILE A 338 48.00 18.93 18.00
N GLY A 339 48.45 19.64 16.95
CA GLY A 339 49.49 19.13 16.05
C GLY A 339 49.00 17.97 15.19
N ARG A 340 47.72 17.98 14.80
CA ARG A 340 47.08 16.91 14.03
C ARG A 340 46.46 17.43 12.72
N LYS A 341 46.50 16.61 11.67
CA LYS A 341 45.92 16.91 10.34
C LYS A 341 45.08 15.73 9.85
N PHE A 342 43.91 15.99 9.28
CA PHE A 342 43.15 14.94 8.61
C PHE A 342 43.71 14.69 7.21
N ASN A 343 44.01 13.42 6.91
CA ASN A 343 44.52 12.98 5.63
C ASN A 343 43.39 12.31 4.83
N PRO A 344 42.83 12.99 3.80
CA PRO A 344 41.73 12.44 3.02
C PRO A 344 42.13 11.20 2.22
N LEU A 345 43.41 11.05 1.85
CA LEU A 345 43.89 9.90 1.07
C LEU A 345 43.91 8.61 1.88
N ARG A 346 44.18 8.71 3.19
CA ARG A 346 44.25 7.58 4.13
C ARG A 346 43.06 7.50 5.09
N ASN A 347 42.09 8.40 4.93
CA ASN A 347 40.90 8.55 5.78
C ASN A 347 41.20 8.49 7.30
N ARG A 348 42.31 9.11 7.73
CA ARG A 348 42.77 9.10 9.14
C ARG A 348 43.34 10.44 9.57
N VAL A 349 43.53 10.62 10.87
CA VAL A 349 44.18 11.81 11.46
C VAL A 349 45.65 11.50 11.74
N ASP A 350 46.55 12.24 11.10
CA ASP A 350 48.01 12.11 11.22
C ASP A 350 48.56 13.22 12.14
N SER A 351 49.70 12.96 12.80
CA SER A 351 50.49 14.01 13.46
C SER A 351 51.15 14.90 12.39
N CYS A 352 51.23 16.20 12.66
CA CYS A 352 51.82 17.19 11.78
C CYS A 352 52.50 18.26 12.63
N GLU A 353 53.76 18.56 12.31
CA GLU A 353 54.47 19.68 12.93
C GLU A 353 54.03 20.99 12.27
N TYR A 354 53.65 21.97 13.09
CA TYR A 354 53.23 23.29 12.65
C TYR A 354 54.20 24.34 13.17
N SER A 355 54.52 25.34 12.35
CA SER A 355 55.34 26.48 12.79
C SER A 355 54.55 27.41 13.71
N SER A 356 55.25 28.20 14.52
CA SER A 356 54.62 29.17 15.44
C SER A 356 53.68 30.14 14.73
N ASN A 357 54.03 30.57 13.51
CA ASN A 357 53.19 31.45 12.69
C ASN A 357 51.89 30.76 12.25
N GLN A 358 51.94 29.48 11.89
CA GLN A 358 50.75 28.71 11.51
C GLN A 358 49.82 28.50 12.71
N LEU A 359 50.38 28.22 13.89
CA LEU A 359 49.62 28.08 15.12
C LEU A 359 48.93 29.41 15.51
N PHE A 360 49.64 30.53 15.35
CA PHE A 360 49.08 31.86 15.60
C PHE A 360 47.89 32.17 14.69
N ILE A 361 48.03 31.98 13.38
CA ILE A 361 46.93 32.18 12.41
C ILE A 361 45.76 31.23 12.72
N GLY A 362 46.04 29.97 13.06
CA GLY A 362 45.03 29.01 13.47
C GLY A 362 44.25 29.46 14.72
N THR A 363 44.95 30.06 15.69
CA THR A 363 44.36 30.58 16.94
C THR A 363 43.43 31.74 16.66
N LEU A 364 43.86 32.70 15.82
CA LEU A 364 43.02 33.80 15.37
C LEU A 364 41.79 33.31 14.61
N GLY A 365 41.97 32.39 13.64
CA GLY A 365 40.86 31.83 12.89
C GLY A 365 39.85 31.09 13.78
N PHE A 366 40.33 30.32 14.77
CA PHE A 366 39.46 29.56 15.67
C PHE A 366 38.67 30.46 16.60
N THR A 367 39.33 31.45 17.21
CA THR A 367 38.66 32.41 18.11
C THR A 367 37.59 33.21 17.35
N LEU A 368 37.87 33.65 16.12
CA LEU A 368 36.89 34.31 15.26
C LEU A 368 35.69 33.39 14.95
N LEU A 369 35.93 32.17 14.48
CA LEU A 369 34.84 31.23 14.19
C LEU A 369 34.03 30.87 15.44
N LEU A 370 34.70 30.70 16.59
CA LEU A 370 34.07 30.35 17.86
C LEU A 370 33.14 31.48 18.34
N PHE A 371 33.56 32.74 18.21
CA PHE A 371 32.72 33.89 18.59
C PHE A 371 31.60 34.18 17.59
N LEU A 372 31.71 33.75 16.33
CA LEU A 372 30.63 33.83 15.34
C LEU A 372 29.62 32.67 15.45
N LEU A 373 30.03 31.54 16.03
CA LEU A 373 29.23 30.32 16.12
C LEU A 373 27.86 30.51 16.80
N PRO A 374 27.73 31.23 17.93
CA PRO A 374 26.43 31.43 18.56
C PRO A 374 25.40 32.09 17.64
N THR A 375 25.87 32.99 16.75
CA THR A 375 25.00 33.67 15.79
C THR A 375 24.50 32.69 14.74
N THR A 376 25.38 31.93 14.08
CA THR A 376 24.93 30.95 13.07
C THR A 376 24.10 29.82 13.66
N ALA A 377 24.46 29.34 14.86
CA ALA A 377 23.75 28.27 15.55
C ALA A 377 22.31 28.67 15.87
N LEU A 378 22.08 29.92 16.28
CA LEU A 378 20.73 30.41 16.55
C LEU A 378 19.87 30.43 15.29
N TYR A 379 20.35 31.05 14.20
CA TYR A 379 19.61 31.06 12.93
C TYR A 379 19.37 29.65 12.40
N TYR A 380 20.40 28.79 12.43
CA TYR A 380 20.27 27.39 12.04
C TYR A 380 19.17 26.68 12.83
N THR A 381 19.16 26.82 14.16
CA THR A 381 18.20 26.14 15.05
C THR A 381 16.76 26.57 14.73
N VAL A 382 16.51 27.87 14.58
CA VAL A 382 15.17 28.41 14.28
C VAL A 382 14.67 27.89 12.93
N PHE A 383 15.49 27.98 11.88
CA PHE A 383 15.08 27.53 10.55
C PHE A 383 15.04 26.00 10.41
N ALA A 384 15.83 25.26 11.18
CA ALA A 384 15.72 23.82 11.31
C ALA A 384 14.40 23.41 11.99
N ALA A 385 13.94 24.16 13.01
CA ALA A 385 12.64 23.91 13.63
C ALA A 385 11.50 24.06 12.62
N PHE A 386 11.50 25.13 11.82
CA PHE A 386 10.53 25.26 10.73
C PHE A 386 10.59 24.10 9.73
N ARG A 387 11.79 23.67 9.34
CA ARG A 387 11.95 22.52 8.44
C ARG A 387 11.34 21.23 9.01
N ILE A 388 11.52 20.97 10.31
CA ILE A 388 10.91 19.80 10.96
C ILE A 388 9.39 19.93 10.93
N ILE A 389 8.84 21.10 11.27
CA ILE A 389 7.39 21.34 11.25
C ILE A 389 6.82 21.09 9.85
N THR A 390 7.44 21.62 8.80
CA THR A 390 6.95 21.44 7.42
C THR A 390 7.05 19.98 6.96
N LEU A 391 8.09 19.25 7.37
CA LEU A 391 8.20 17.81 7.14
C LEU A 391 7.11 17.00 7.84
N VAL A 392 6.78 17.34 9.09
CA VAL A 392 5.71 16.68 9.86
C VAL A 392 4.37 16.90 9.18
N ILE A 393 4.06 18.15 8.80
CA ILE A 393 2.82 18.49 8.08
C ILE A 393 2.74 17.71 6.76
N HIS A 394 3.80 17.74 5.95
CA HIS A 394 3.84 17.01 4.69
C HIS A 394 3.62 15.50 4.87
N THR A 395 4.27 14.91 5.87
CA THR A 395 4.12 13.48 6.20
C THR A 395 2.70 13.16 6.66
N LEU A 396 2.07 14.04 7.44
CA LEU A 396 0.68 13.87 7.89
C LEU A 396 -0.28 13.83 6.70
N PHE A 397 -0.19 14.81 5.79
CA PHE A 397 -1.04 14.84 4.60
C PHE A 397 -0.79 13.65 3.66
N SER A 398 0.47 13.24 3.46
CA SER A 398 0.77 12.03 2.67
C SER A 398 0.16 10.79 3.30
N LYS A 399 0.26 10.62 4.62
CA LYS A 399 -0.36 9.49 5.33
C LYS A 399 -1.89 9.50 5.21
N LEU A 400 -2.53 10.66 5.38
CA LEU A 400 -3.98 10.79 5.21
C LEU A 400 -4.41 10.37 3.79
N LYS A 401 -3.69 10.83 2.76
CA LYS A 401 -3.90 10.44 1.37
C LYS A 401 -3.74 8.92 1.18
N ASP A 402 -2.67 8.33 1.71
CA ASP A 402 -2.42 6.88 1.60
C ASP A 402 -3.51 6.07 2.34
N SER A 403 -3.98 6.54 3.50
CA SER A 403 -5.08 5.92 4.25
C SER A 403 -6.39 5.93 3.47
N ILE A 404 -6.75 7.05 2.84
CA ILE A 404 -8.00 7.16 2.04
C ILE A 404 -7.94 6.25 0.82
N SER A 405 -6.81 6.18 0.13
CA SER A 405 -6.68 5.34 -1.07
C SER A 405 -6.68 3.83 -0.76
N SER A 406 -6.51 3.42 0.49
CA SER A 406 -6.36 2.01 0.89
C SER A 406 -7.38 1.55 1.95
N ILE A 407 -8.47 2.30 2.17
CA ILE A 407 -9.46 1.94 3.20
C ILE A 407 -10.05 0.55 2.91
N PRO A 408 -10.03 -0.38 3.89
CA PRO A 408 -10.54 -1.74 3.73
C PRO A 408 -12.07 -1.85 3.78
N LEU A 409 -12.83 -0.90 3.20
CA LEU A 409 -14.29 -0.83 3.33
C LEU A 409 -14.99 -2.08 2.80
N TYR A 410 -14.54 -2.62 1.67
CA TYR A 410 -15.20 -3.77 1.06
C TYR A 410 -15.02 -5.02 1.91
N ILE A 411 -13.84 -5.17 2.51
CA ILE A 411 -13.51 -6.29 3.40
C ILE A 411 -14.39 -6.22 4.64
N VAL A 412 -14.55 -5.03 5.22
CA VAL A 412 -15.43 -4.80 6.38
C VAL A 412 -16.88 -5.11 6.05
N ILE A 413 -17.38 -4.67 4.89
CA ILE A 413 -18.75 -4.97 4.45
C ILE A 413 -18.95 -6.48 4.30
N LEU A 414 -18.05 -7.17 3.61
CA LEU A 414 -18.11 -8.62 3.44
C LEU A 414 -18.03 -9.36 4.78
N TRP A 415 -17.25 -8.85 5.74
CA TRP A 415 -17.15 -9.41 7.08
C TRP A 415 -18.45 -9.25 7.88
N ILE A 416 -19.09 -8.07 7.83
CA ILE A 416 -20.38 -7.80 8.48
C ILE A 416 -21.46 -8.75 7.95
N PHE A 417 -21.50 -8.97 6.64
CA PHE A 417 -22.46 -9.89 6.01
C PHE A 417 -22.05 -11.38 6.11
N LYS A 418 -20.98 -11.71 6.83
CA LYS A 418 -20.43 -13.07 6.95
C LYS A 418 -20.28 -13.78 5.59
N SER A 419 -19.80 -13.04 4.59
CA SER A 419 -19.66 -13.56 3.23
C SER A 419 -18.62 -14.67 3.15
N SER A 420 -18.95 -15.73 2.42
CA SER A 420 -18.07 -16.88 2.21
C SER A 420 -16.80 -16.55 1.41
N SER A 421 -16.72 -15.37 0.78
CA SER A 421 -15.53 -14.89 0.06
C SER A 421 -14.35 -14.51 0.96
N ILE A 422 -14.60 -14.24 2.25
CA ILE A 422 -13.55 -13.98 3.28
C ILE A 422 -13.35 -15.22 4.16
N ALA A 423 -14.05 -16.31 3.88
CA ALA A 423 -13.89 -17.51 4.66
C ALA A 423 -12.53 -18.17 4.37
N GLY A 424 -11.81 -18.51 5.44
CA GLY A 424 -10.45 -19.04 5.35
C GLY A 424 -10.10 -20.05 6.43
N THR A 425 -10.92 -20.19 7.47
CA THR A 425 -10.76 -21.21 8.50
C THR A 425 -11.70 -22.37 8.23
N LEU A 426 -11.18 -23.60 8.33
CA LEU A 426 -11.94 -24.83 8.12
C LEU A 426 -12.39 -25.37 9.48
N HIS A 427 -13.70 -25.43 9.72
CA HIS A 427 -14.26 -26.17 10.84
C HIS A 427 -14.74 -27.53 10.35
N MET A 428 -14.16 -28.58 10.91
CA MET A 428 -14.55 -29.97 10.66
C MET A 428 -15.31 -30.48 11.87
N GLN A 429 -16.56 -30.89 11.68
CA GLN A 429 -17.37 -31.50 12.71
C GLN A 429 -17.68 -32.95 12.31
N LEU A 430 -17.38 -33.90 13.21
CA LEU A 430 -17.77 -35.29 13.03
C LEU A 430 -19.25 -35.42 13.40
N ILE A 431 -20.05 -35.96 12.49
CA ILE A 431 -21.44 -36.34 12.73
C ILE A 431 -21.46 -37.85 12.82
N GLU A 432 -21.67 -38.38 14.03
CA GLU A 432 -21.88 -39.80 14.24
C GLU A 432 -23.24 -40.18 13.63
N SER A 433 -23.19 -41.04 12.61
CA SER A 433 -24.38 -41.58 11.94
C SER A 433 -24.69 -42.95 12.54
N SER A 434 -25.97 -43.28 12.69
CA SER A 434 -26.44 -44.59 13.16
C SER A 434 -26.09 -45.74 12.21
N ASN A 435 -25.74 -45.44 10.97
CA ASN A 435 -25.17 -46.38 10.00
C ASN A 435 -23.64 -46.26 10.06
N SER A 436 -22.92 -47.37 9.94
CA SER A 436 -21.45 -47.58 10.05
C SER A 436 -20.50 -46.66 9.23
N ASN A 437 -21.00 -45.57 8.65
CA ASN A 437 -20.26 -44.60 7.86
C ASN A 437 -20.05 -43.30 8.65
N ASN A 438 -18.78 -42.92 8.84
CA ASN A 438 -18.42 -41.63 9.42
C ASN A 438 -18.73 -40.50 8.44
N VAL A 439 -19.48 -39.49 8.90
CA VAL A 439 -19.79 -38.28 8.13
C VAL A 439 -19.03 -37.10 8.73
N ILE A 440 -18.18 -36.45 7.95
CA ILE A 440 -17.45 -35.23 8.34
C ILE A 440 -18.10 -34.06 7.63
N GLU A 441 -18.58 -33.08 8.38
CA GLU A 441 -19.06 -31.82 7.82
C GLU A 441 -17.95 -30.78 7.85
N ILE A 442 -17.65 -30.21 6.68
CA ILE A 442 -16.67 -29.14 6.51
C ILE A 442 -17.42 -27.84 6.26
N THR A 443 -17.31 -26.92 7.20
CA THR A 443 -17.83 -25.55 7.09
C THR A 443 -16.67 -24.56 7.03
N LEU A 444 -16.83 -23.52 6.22
CA LEU A 444 -15.86 -22.44 6.09
C LEU A 444 -16.28 -21.30 7.02
N ALA A 445 -15.47 -21.03 8.05
CA ALA A 445 -15.70 -19.89 8.93
C ALA A 445 -14.99 -18.63 8.41
N PRO A 446 -15.58 -17.44 8.66
CA PRO A 446 -14.94 -16.17 8.35
C PRO A 446 -13.69 -15.98 9.22
N LEU A 447 -12.64 -15.45 8.61
CA LEU A 447 -11.44 -14.99 9.33
C LEU A 447 -11.78 -13.87 10.32
N SER A 448 -10.91 -13.65 11.31
CA SER A 448 -11.01 -12.45 12.15
C SER A 448 -10.87 -11.18 11.30
N LEU A 449 -11.45 -10.06 11.76
CA LEU A 449 -11.42 -8.81 10.98
C LEU A 449 -9.99 -8.33 10.71
N THR A 450 -9.10 -8.47 11.69
CA THR A 450 -7.68 -8.09 11.57
C THR A 450 -6.95 -8.94 10.53
N GLU A 451 -7.09 -10.27 10.59
CA GLU A 451 -6.48 -11.19 9.61
C GLU A 451 -7.07 -10.99 8.21
N SER A 452 -8.37 -10.71 8.12
CA SER A 452 -9.04 -10.41 6.86
C SER A 452 -8.48 -9.13 6.23
N ILE A 453 -8.28 -8.09 7.03
CA ILE A 453 -7.66 -6.84 6.56
C ILE A 453 -6.22 -7.10 6.14
N GLU A 454 -5.40 -7.74 6.96
CA GLU A 454 -3.99 -8.01 6.62
C GLU A 454 -3.86 -8.82 5.32
N LYS A 455 -4.70 -9.84 5.13
CA LYS A 455 -4.65 -10.73 3.95
C LYS A 455 -5.21 -10.10 2.68
N PHE A 456 -6.25 -9.27 2.78
CA PHE A 456 -6.99 -8.77 1.62
C PHE A 456 -6.82 -7.26 1.35
N SER A 457 -6.20 -6.49 2.25
CA SER A 457 -6.00 -5.04 2.04
C SER A 457 -4.76 -4.68 1.21
N SER A 458 -3.71 -5.52 1.21
CA SER A 458 -2.43 -5.16 0.60
C SER A 458 -2.45 -5.34 -0.92
N THR A 459 -2.92 -4.34 -1.66
CA THR A 459 -3.08 -4.45 -3.13
C THR A 459 -1.88 -4.00 -3.95
N VAL A 460 -0.88 -3.30 -3.38
CA VAL A 460 0.42 -3.11 -4.02
C VAL A 460 1.45 -2.94 -2.92
N LYS A 461 2.26 -3.96 -2.61
CA LYS A 461 3.52 -3.75 -1.88
C LYS A 461 4.46 -2.95 -2.79
N ASP A 462 4.23 -1.64 -2.90
CA ASP A 462 5.26 -0.74 -3.40
C ASP A 462 6.34 -0.74 -2.32
N ASN A 463 7.28 -1.70 -2.43
CA ASN A 463 8.47 -1.84 -1.58
C ASN A 463 9.39 -0.59 -1.59
N ASN A 464 8.96 0.52 -2.20
CA ASN A 464 9.80 1.66 -2.55
C ASN A 464 9.44 2.98 -1.85
N THR A 465 8.44 3.04 -0.96
CA THR A 465 8.04 4.30 -0.32
C THR A 465 7.92 4.24 1.20
N GLN A 466 8.80 3.47 1.84
CA GLN A 466 9.23 3.83 3.19
C GLN A 466 10.72 4.17 3.14
N ILE A 467 11.01 5.42 2.81
CA ILE A 467 12.21 6.06 3.34
C ILE A 467 11.94 6.25 4.84
N ASN A 468 11.98 5.15 5.60
CA ASN A 468 12.13 5.20 7.04
C ASN A 468 13.57 5.61 7.30
N HIS A 469 13.90 6.88 7.04
CA HIS A 469 15.02 7.47 7.77
C HIS A 469 14.60 7.39 9.23
N SER A 470 15.24 6.49 9.98
CA SER A 470 15.00 6.39 11.42
C SER A 470 15.15 7.79 12.01
N LEU A 471 14.25 8.20 12.90
CA LEU A 471 14.30 9.53 13.52
C LEU A 471 15.71 9.87 14.04
N SER A 472 16.43 8.86 14.52
CA SER A 472 17.85 8.92 14.87
C SER A 472 18.75 9.45 13.75
N THR A 473 18.61 8.97 12.51
CA THR A 473 19.38 9.47 11.35
C THR A 473 19.03 10.90 10.94
N ILE A 474 17.77 11.32 11.13
CA ILE A 474 17.36 12.70 10.89
C ILE A 474 17.98 13.63 11.94
N ILE A 475 17.88 13.25 13.21
CA ILE A 475 18.44 13.99 14.34
C ILE A 475 19.97 14.10 14.21
N SER A 476 20.65 13.00 13.86
CA SER A 476 22.11 13.02 13.68
C SER A 476 22.56 13.93 12.54
N ARG A 477 21.77 14.00 11.45
CA ARG A 477 22.05 14.91 10.32
C ARG A 477 21.85 16.37 10.72
N LEU A 478 20.79 16.67 11.47
CA LEU A 478 20.54 18.01 11.99
C LEU A 478 21.66 18.48 12.92
N LEU A 479 22.14 17.63 13.83
CA LEU A 479 23.23 18.02 14.75
C LEU A 479 24.52 18.46 14.04
N ILE A 480 24.80 17.93 12.85
CA ILE A 480 26.02 18.25 12.07
C ILE A 480 25.75 19.36 11.03
N GLY A 481 24.52 19.88 10.95
CA GLY A 481 24.10 20.83 9.92
C GLY A 481 24.04 20.20 8.53
N GLN A 482 23.85 18.88 8.44
CA GLN A 482 23.57 18.22 7.16
C GLN A 482 22.11 18.45 6.77
N LEU A 483 21.86 18.51 5.46
CA LEU A 483 20.54 18.74 4.90
C LEU A 483 19.62 17.55 5.17
N VAL A 484 18.39 17.85 5.59
CA VAL A 484 17.30 16.90 5.83
C VAL A 484 16.09 17.24 4.99
#